data_AF-A0A8J6ZC19-F1
#
_entry.id   AF-A0A8J6ZC19-F1
#
_cell.length_a   1.000
_cell.length_b   1.000
_cell.length_c   1.000
_cell.angle_alpha   90.00
_cell.angle_beta   90.00
_cell.angle_gamma   90.00
#
_symmetry.space_group_name_H-M   'P 1'
#
loop_
_entity.id
_entity.type
_entity.pdbx_description
1 polymer ?
#
loop_
_entity_poly.entity_id
_entity_poly.type
_entity_poly.pdbx_seq_one_letter_code
_entity_poly.pdbx_strand_id
1 'polypeptide(L)'
;MKLRLLSIFAAFVLMFCIFSPPSFAVATQCQIHKNSEWRCAKDNYKSDNIKIGNRIQEEVSFKVGKWRSNCGQNGSNYYDESFSLAPGKSTPIYFEDAVANECKELFVHNCSPDSCTNILTVNPS
;
A
#
# COMPACT_ATOMS: atom_id res chain seq x y z
N MET A 1 -18.58 24.76 46.74
CA MET A 1 -19.11 24.77 45.36
C MET A 1 -18.03 24.79 44.26
N LYS A 2 -16.77 24.39 44.54
CA LYS A 2 -15.69 24.30 43.53
C LYS A 2 -15.28 22.86 43.17
N LEU A 3 -15.65 21.88 43.99
CA LEU A 3 -15.28 20.46 43.81
C LEU A 3 -16.12 19.71 42.76
N ARG A 4 -17.37 20.15 42.51
CA ARG A 4 -18.30 19.46 41.60
C ARG A 4 -18.09 19.77 40.11
N LEU A 5 -17.42 20.88 39.78
CA LEU A 5 -17.10 21.22 38.38
C LEU A 5 -15.91 20.40 37.85
N LEU A 6 -14.91 20.10 38.70
CA LEU A 6 -13.71 19.34 38.31
C LEU A 6 -14.03 17.89 37.90
N SER A 7 -14.98 17.26 38.58
CA SER A 7 -15.43 15.89 38.28
C SER A 7 -16.19 15.75 36.96
N ILE A 8 -16.82 16.82 36.47
CA ILE A 8 -17.55 16.80 35.18
C ILE A 8 -16.56 16.91 34.01
N PHE A 9 -15.53 17.76 34.13
CA PHE A 9 -14.49 17.87 33.10
C PHE A 9 -13.67 16.59 32.93
N ALA A 10 -13.35 15.89 34.03
CA ALA A 10 -12.63 14.62 33.98
C ALA A 10 -13.43 13.51 33.26
N ALA A 11 -14.76 13.50 33.41
CA ALA A 11 -15.62 12.51 32.77
C ALA A 11 -15.75 12.72 31.25
N PHE A 12 -15.78 13.99 30.80
CA PHE A 12 -15.82 14.31 29.37
C PHE A 12 -14.52 13.94 28.65
N VAL A 13 -13.35 14.19 29.26
CA VAL A 13 -12.05 13.82 28.65
C VAL A 13 -11.90 12.29 28.54
N LEU A 14 -12.39 11.53 29.52
CA LEU A 14 -12.36 10.06 29.47
C LEU A 14 -13.30 9.48 28.40
N MET A 15 -14.42 10.13 28.08
CA MET A 15 -15.37 9.65 27.08
C MET A 15 -14.88 9.83 25.64
N PHE A 16 -14.00 10.81 25.37
CA PHE A 16 -13.37 10.99 24.05
C PHE A 16 -12.25 9.99 23.74
N CYS A 17 -11.66 9.33 24.75
CA CYS A 17 -10.59 8.35 24.54
C CYS A 17 -11.09 6.92 24.24
N ILE A 18 -12.41 6.65 24.32
CA ILE A 18 -12.95 5.28 24.23
C ILE A 18 -13.45 4.95 22.80
N PHE A 19 -13.61 5.95 21.93
CA PHE A 19 -14.20 5.77 20.59
C PHE A 19 -13.26 6.11 19.43
N SER A 20 -11.94 5.97 19.61
CA SER A 20 -11.07 5.86 18.45
C SER A 20 -11.24 4.45 17.88
N PRO A 21 -11.84 4.25 16.68
CA PRO A 21 -11.91 2.93 16.09
C PRO A 21 -10.49 2.37 16.00
N PRO A 22 -10.25 1.11 16.38
CA PRO A 22 -8.93 0.50 16.25
C PRO A 22 -8.49 0.62 14.79
N SER A 23 -7.43 1.39 14.54
CA SER A 23 -6.77 1.43 13.23
C SER A 23 -5.98 0.13 13.08
N PHE A 24 -6.68 -0.94 12.73
CA PHE A 24 -6.05 -2.24 12.49
C PHE A 24 -5.02 -2.08 11.39
N ALA A 25 -3.75 -2.33 11.73
CA ALA A 25 -2.67 -2.37 10.75
C ALA A 25 -2.94 -3.49 9.75
N VAL A 26 -2.94 -3.16 8.47
CA VAL A 26 -3.04 -4.12 7.37
C VAL A 26 -1.67 -4.24 6.73
N ALA A 27 -1.05 -5.40 6.92
CA ALA A 27 0.21 -5.76 6.26
C ALA A 27 0.07 -5.70 4.74
N THR A 28 1.17 -5.44 4.03
CA THR A 28 1.18 -5.37 2.57
C THR A 28 0.55 -6.61 1.94
N GLN A 29 -0.51 -6.41 1.17
CA GLN A 29 -1.17 -7.45 0.38
C GLN A 29 -1.08 -7.10 -1.09
N CYS A 30 -0.62 -8.05 -1.92
CA CYS A 30 -0.57 -7.91 -3.37
C CYS A 30 -1.62 -8.81 -4.02
N GLN A 31 -2.40 -8.25 -4.94
CA GLN A 31 -3.47 -8.96 -5.63
C GLN A 31 -3.62 -8.48 -7.07
N ILE A 32 -4.25 -9.30 -7.90
CA ILE A 32 -4.65 -8.93 -9.25
C ILE A 32 -5.69 -7.79 -9.16
N HIS A 33 -5.45 -6.73 -9.91
CA HIS A 33 -6.35 -5.60 -10.05
C HIS A 33 -6.99 -5.58 -11.44
N LYS A 34 -7.85 -4.59 -11.68
CA LYS A 34 -8.49 -4.37 -12.98
C LYS A 34 -7.44 -4.27 -14.10
N ASN A 35 -7.83 -4.57 -15.33
CA ASN A 35 -6.99 -4.47 -16.52
C ASN A 35 -5.70 -5.31 -16.47
N SER A 36 -5.70 -6.41 -15.70
CA SER A 36 -4.55 -7.33 -15.61
C SER A 36 -3.28 -6.66 -15.06
N GLU A 37 -3.46 -5.71 -14.14
CA GLU A 37 -2.41 -5.06 -13.35
C GLU A 37 -2.27 -5.74 -11.99
N TRP A 38 -1.13 -5.56 -11.33
CA TRP A 38 -1.00 -5.90 -9.90
C TRP A 38 -1.21 -4.67 -9.04
N ARG A 39 -1.90 -4.83 -7.91
CA ARG A 39 -2.01 -3.82 -6.85
C ARG A 39 -1.51 -4.41 -5.55
N CYS A 40 -0.53 -3.75 -4.94
CA CYS A 40 -0.12 -3.98 -3.56
C CYS A 40 -0.60 -2.82 -2.69
N ALA A 41 -1.17 -3.10 -1.53
CA ALA A 41 -1.66 -2.06 -0.63
C ALA A 41 -1.39 -2.39 0.84
N LYS A 42 -1.25 -1.35 1.66
CA LYS A 42 -1.12 -1.43 3.12
C LYS A 42 -1.72 -0.22 3.81
N ASP A 43 -2.03 -0.39 5.09
CA ASP A 43 -2.57 0.63 5.99
C ASP A 43 -1.90 0.49 7.36
N ASN A 44 -1.44 1.61 7.94
CA ASN A 44 -0.81 1.65 9.26
C ASN A 44 0.25 0.55 9.46
N TYR A 45 1.10 0.36 8.45
CA TYR A 45 2.06 -0.74 8.39
C TYR A 45 3.44 -0.23 7.98
N LYS A 46 4.48 -0.83 8.57
CA LYS A 46 5.88 -0.44 8.35
C LYS A 46 6.31 -0.56 6.89
N SER A 47 7.45 0.04 6.58
CA SER A 47 8.09 -0.13 5.27
C SER A 47 8.55 -1.58 5.05
N ASP A 48 8.52 -1.99 3.80
CA ASP A 48 8.89 -3.32 3.33
C ASP A 48 9.29 -3.27 1.84
N ASN A 49 9.53 -4.43 1.23
CA ASN A 49 9.83 -4.51 -0.19
C ASN A 49 8.83 -5.41 -0.91
N ILE A 50 8.48 -5.05 -2.13
CA ILE A 50 7.70 -5.88 -3.04
C ILE A 50 8.65 -6.48 -4.07
N LYS A 51 8.74 -7.81 -4.10
CA LYS A 51 9.55 -8.53 -5.09
C LYS A 51 8.74 -8.70 -6.37
N ILE A 52 9.22 -8.09 -7.45
CA ILE A 52 8.69 -8.26 -8.80
C ILE A 52 9.62 -9.17 -9.58
N GLY A 53 9.09 -10.22 -10.19
CA GLY A 53 9.88 -11.24 -10.89
C GLY A 53 9.33 -11.54 -12.28
N ASN A 54 10.21 -11.64 -13.27
CA ASN A 54 9.87 -12.02 -14.63
C ASN A 54 9.70 -13.55 -14.73
N ARG A 55 8.51 -14.00 -15.14
CA ARG A 55 8.14 -15.42 -15.26
C ARG A 55 8.39 -16.01 -16.65
N ILE A 56 8.64 -15.18 -17.65
CA ILE A 56 8.77 -15.60 -19.04
C ILE A 56 10.23 -15.61 -19.50
N GLN A 57 10.48 -16.20 -20.68
CA GLN A 57 11.81 -16.36 -21.26
C GLN A 57 12.23 -15.17 -22.16
N GLU A 58 11.53 -14.04 -22.02
CA GLU A 58 11.78 -12.80 -22.76
C GLU A 58 11.95 -11.62 -21.80
N GLU A 59 12.57 -10.53 -22.25
CA GLU A 59 12.64 -9.31 -21.43
C GLU A 59 11.24 -8.73 -21.22
N VAL A 60 10.94 -8.34 -19.98
CA VAL A 60 9.68 -7.68 -19.63
C VAL A 60 9.94 -6.26 -19.20
N SER A 61 9.26 -5.31 -19.82
CA SER A 61 9.20 -3.92 -19.36
C SER A 61 7.87 -3.65 -18.67
N PHE A 62 7.88 -2.81 -17.64
CA PHE A 62 6.70 -2.43 -16.86
C PHE A 62 6.90 -1.10 -16.15
N LYS A 63 5.82 -0.55 -15.61
CA LYS A 63 5.84 0.63 -14.75
C LYS A 63 5.41 0.29 -13.33
N VAL A 64 5.96 1.03 -12.38
CA VAL A 64 5.54 1.00 -10.98
C VAL A 64 5.07 2.38 -10.57
N GLY A 65 3.77 2.51 -10.31
CA GLY A 65 3.16 3.71 -9.77
C GLY A 65 2.88 3.57 -8.27
N LYS A 66 3.28 4.53 -7.43
CA LYS A 66 2.88 4.58 -6.02
C LYS A 66 1.89 5.69 -5.76
N TRP A 67 0.89 5.36 -4.97
CA TRP A 67 -0.26 6.19 -4.67
C TRP A 67 -0.46 6.28 -3.16
N ARG A 68 -0.96 7.42 -2.73
CA ARG A 68 -1.29 7.69 -1.33
C ARG A 68 -2.73 8.20 -1.24
N SER A 69 -3.49 7.67 -0.30
CA SER A 69 -4.83 8.12 0.03
C SER A 69 -5.05 8.14 1.54
N ASN A 70 -6.09 8.83 1.97
CA ASN A 70 -6.71 8.54 3.26
C ASN A 70 -7.68 7.39 3.02
N CYS A 71 -7.56 6.29 3.77
CA CYS A 71 -8.32 5.06 3.50
C CYS A 71 -9.83 5.32 3.31
N GLY A 72 -10.36 4.93 2.15
CA GLY A 72 -11.74 5.19 1.75
C GLY A 72 -11.97 6.47 0.92
N GLN A 73 -10.91 7.23 0.63
CA GLN A 73 -10.94 8.39 -0.27
C GLN A 73 -10.07 8.17 -1.51
N ASN A 74 -10.28 9.01 -2.53
CA ASN A 74 -9.44 8.98 -3.73
C ASN A 74 -8.00 9.37 -3.37
N GLY A 75 -7.04 8.61 -3.89
CA GLY A 75 -5.62 8.89 -3.73
C GLY A 75 -5.02 9.74 -4.84
N SER A 76 -3.76 10.10 -4.66
CA SER A 76 -2.91 10.72 -5.68
C SER A 76 -1.65 9.91 -5.91
N ASN A 77 -1.22 9.85 -7.17
CA ASN A 77 0.09 9.33 -7.53
C ASN A 77 1.19 10.29 -7.05
N TYR A 78 2.25 9.75 -6.46
CA TYR A 78 3.41 10.53 -6.04
C TYR A 78 4.74 10.01 -6.60
N TYR A 79 4.71 8.89 -7.33
CA TYR A 79 5.87 8.24 -7.92
C TYR A 79 5.41 7.36 -9.08
N ASP A 80 6.13 7.41 -10.20
CA ASP A 80 5.94 6.58 -11.38
C ASP A 80 7.31 6.36 -12.03
N GLU A 81 7.77 5.11 -12.08
CA GLU A 81 9.07 4.74 -12.66
C GLU A 81 8.93 3.52 -13.56
N SER A 82 9.75 3.48 -14.62
CA SER A 82 9.78 2.38 -15.59
C SER A 82 10.93 1.43 -15.30
N PHE A 83 10.68 0.13 -15.47
CA PHE A 83 11.62 -0.95 -15.18
C PHE A 83 11.68 -1.92 -16.35
N SER A 84 12.82 -2.58 -16.51
CA SER A 84 13.00 -3.75 -17.37
C SER A 84 13.63 -4.90 -16.58
N LEU A 85 13.14 -6.11 -16.79
CA LEU A 85 13.67 -7.33 -16.18
C LEU A 85 14.00 -8.36 -17.26
N ALA A 86 15.26 -8.79 -17.28
CA ALA A 86 15.68 -9.94 -18.06
C ALA A 86 14.98 -11.23 -17.61
N PRO A 87 14.93 -12.28 -18.46
CA PRO A 87 14.29 -13.55 -18.14
C PRO A 87 14.71 -14.14 -16.79
N GLY A 88 13.73 -14.59 -16.00
CA GLY A 88 13.95 -15.22 -14.69
C GLY A 88 14.57 -14.32 -13.61
N LYS A 89 14.76 -13.02 -13.87
CA LYS A 89 15.27 -12.06 -12.88
C LYS A 89 14.14 -11.46 -12.06
N SER A 90 14.51 -10.93 -10.90
CA SER A 90 13.61 -10.19 -10.02
C SER A 90 14.27 -8.92 -9.50
N THR A 91 13.47 -7.90 -9.24
CA THR A 91 13.90 -6.67 -8.57
C THR A 91 13.06 -6.44 -7.32
N PRO A 92 13.66 -6.01 -6.19
CA PRO A 92 12.92 -5.51 -5.05
C PRO A 92 12.50 -4.05 -5.30
N ILE A 93 11.25 -3.72 -5.01
CA ILE A 93 10.74 -2.36 -4.98
C ILE A 93 10.48 -1.96 -3.54
N TYR A 94 11.16 -0.92 -3.07
CA TYR A 94 10.91 -0.38 -1.74
C TYR A 94 9.50 0.22 -1.64
N PHE A 95 8.77 -0.15 -0.59
CA PHE A 95 7.44 0.37 -0.32
C PHE A 95 7.41 1.03 1.05
N GLU A 96 7.24 2.35 1.06
CA GLU A 96 7.38 3.19 2.24
C GLU A 96 6.36 2.84 3.34
N ASP A 97 6.64 3.20 4.59
CA ASP A 97 5.71 3.04 5.70
C ASP A 97 4.38 3.79 5.45
N ALA A 98 3.27 3.21 5.89
CA ALA A 98 1.97 3.88 5.96
C ALA A 98 1.66 4.17 7.43
N VAL A 99 1.35 5.43 7.76
CA VAL A 99 0.96 5.80 9.14
C VAL A 99 -0.53 5.56 9.38
N ALA A 100 -1.00 5.76 10.61
CA ALA A 100 -2.41 5.60 10.95
C ALA A 100 -3.33 6.45 10.06
N ASN A 101 -4.39 5.84 9.51
CA ASN A 101 -5.35 6.41 8.56
C ASN A 101 -4.77 6.74 7.16
N GLU A 102 -3.54 6.33 6.87
CA GLU A 102 -2.94 6.45 5.55
C GLU A 102 -2.98 5.09 4.82
N CYS A 103 -3.54 5.09 3.61
CA CYS A 103 -3.49 3.96 2.71
C CYS A 103 -2.43 4.24 1.64
N LYS A 104 -1.44 3.36 1.56
CA LYS A 104 -0.46 3.38 0.46
C LYS A 104 -0.73 2.24 -0.49
N GLU A 105 -0.61 2.54 -1.77
CA GLU A 105 -0.87 1.60 -2.86
C GLU A 105 0.28 1.65 -3.86
N LEU A 106 0.60 0.49 -4.43
CA LEU A 106 1.59 0.31 -5.47
C LEU A 106 0.94 -0.48 -6.60
N PHE A 107 1.01 0.07 -7.82
CA PHE A 107 0.49 -0.55 -9.02
C PHE A 107 1.65 -0.97 -9.92
N VAL A 108 1.61 -2.20 -10.41
CA VAL A 108 2.49 -2.69 -11.48
C VAL A 108 1.65 -2.79 -12.75
N HIS A 109 1.95 -1.95 -13.72
CA HIS A 109 1.11 -1.73 -14.89
C HIS A 109 1.94 -1.47 -16.16
N ASN A 110 1.25 -1.27 -17.29
CA ASN A 110 1.85 -1.03 -18.61
C ASN A 110 2.93 -2.07 -18.96
N CYS A 111 2.64 -3.35 -18.75
CA CYS A 111 3.59 -4.41 -19.05
C CYS A 111 3.64 -4.75 -20.54
N SER A 112 4.82 -5.17 -20.99
CA SER A 112 5.09 -5.69 -22.33
C SER A 112 6.02 -6.90 -22.21
N PRO A 113 5.86 -7.97 -23.02
CA PRO A 113 5.01 -8.07 -24.22
C PRO A 113 3.54 -8.43 -23.97
N ASP A 114 3.15 -8.77 -22.75
CA ASP A 114 1.77 -9.14 -22.39
C ASP A 114 1.39 -8.48 -21.05
N SER A 115 0.19 -8.76 -20.56
CA SER A 115 -0.33 -8.24 -19.31
C SER A 115 0.50 -8.66 -18.08
N CYS A 116 0.56 -7.76 -17.10
CA CYS A 116 1.41 -7.92 -15.92
C CYS A 116 1.09 -9.19 -15.12
N THR A 117 -0.18 -9.58 -15.05
CA THR A 117 -0.61 -10.78 -14.31
C THR A 117 -0.16 -12.08 -14.95
N ASN A 118 0.07 -12.09 -16.26
CA ASN A 118 0.53 -13.28 -16.98
C ASN A 118 2.04 -13.45 -16.87
N ILE A 119 2.79 -12.34 -16.94
CA ILE A 119 4.24 -12.37 -17.13
C ILE A 119 5.06 -12.03 -15.90
N LEU A 120 4.46 -11.46 -14.84
CA LEU A 120 5.14 -11.11 -13.60
C LEU A 120 4.63 -11.88 -12.37
N THR A 121 5.53 -12.23 -11.44
CA THR A 121 5.21 -12.45 -10.02
C THR A 121 5.28 -11.12 -9.29
N VAL A 122 4.33 -10.82 -8.41
CA VAL A 122 4.42 -9.67 -7.49
C VAL A 122 4.04 -10.13 -6.09
N ASN A 123 4.98 -10.09 -5.15
CA ASN A 123 4.76 -10.54 -3.77
C ASN A 123 5.45 -9.62 -2.75
N PRO A 124 4.87 -9.41 -1.56
CA PRO A 124 5.58 -8.84 -0.42
C PRO A 124 6.78 -9.73 -0.05
N SER A 125 7.90 -9.13 0.34
CA SER A 125 9.12 -9.82 0.78
C SER A 125 9.23 -9.90 2.30
#